data_AF-A0A8H5I3P4-F1
#
_entry.id   AF-A0A8H5I3P4-F1
#
_cell.length_a   1.000
_cell.length_b   1.000
_cell.length_c   1.000
_cell.angle_alpha   90.00
_cell.angle_beta   90.00
_cell.angle_gamma   90.00
#
_symmetry.space_group_name_H-M   'P 1'
#
loop_
_entity.id
_entity.type
_entity.pdbx_description
1 polymer ?
#
loop_
_entity_poly.entity_id
_entity_poly.type
_entity_poly.pdbx_seq_one_letter_code
_entity_poly.pdbx_strand_id
1 'polypeptide(L)'
;MDMAIRKLLMEAELPKETQQIDRCLQAFANRYHECNPGIYSSPDQAYFIAFSLLILHTDVFNKNNKHKMQKADYLKNTNGEGIFDDILECFYDNITYTPFIHVEDDLDLASDRYASHKSRRKPLISSTVNDPAKRAVKEPIDPYTLILDGSLDALRPNLKDAMELEDHYNYLGSATSLNLKDLQKTFFRTGVLQIVSARSRPDAFMTEHTASNPAEAHPGIVDIKVTKVGLLWRKDAKKRKARSPWQEWGAILTGAQLYFFRNTGWVKSLMHQYENHIKAGHDGTPLIFTPPLQEFKPDGLMSTYAAVALHDTAYKKHKNAFVYVRQGGLEEVLLADNEEEMNDWLAKLNYAAAFRTTGVKMRGVIGGNYDGQSRRGLRRLDSADAATLIQTPTGPVSIARSRIDHKMAEDISAARRDVMKQKIAEADEHVQEIQKQLEHQLRNARHLLILAPIQPRTREQLLSAAARISAQ
;
A
#
# COMPACT_ATOMS: atom_id res chain seq x y z
N MET A 1 -16.17 14.72 -20.93
CA MET A 1 -16.32 14.15 -22.29
C MET A 1 -17.58 14.71 -22.94
N ASP A 2 -18.76 14.40 -22.41
CA ASP A 2 -20.06 14.96 -22.81
C ASP A 2 -20.07 16.49 -22.98
N MET A 3 -19.61 17.26 -21.98
CA MET A 3 -19.57 18.73 -22.06
C MET A 3 -18.61 19.23 -23.16
N ALA A 4 -17.55 18.49 -23.43
CA ALA A 4 -16.60 18.84 -24.49
C ALA A 4 -17.19 18.57 -25.89
N ILE A 5 -17.96 17.49 -26.05
CA ILE A 5 -18.73 17.23 -27.27
C ILE A 5 -19.78 18.32 -27.47
N ARG A 6 -20.54 18.67 -26.42
CA ARG A 6 -21.50 19.79 -26.50
C ARG A 6 -20.84 21.08 -26.95
N LYS A 7 -19.67 21.40 -26.40
CA LYS A 7 -18.89 22.58 -26.78
C LYS A 7 -18.41 22.51 -28.24
N LEU A 8 -17.97 21.35 -28.72
CA LEU A 8 -17.61 21.17 -30.13
C LEU A 8 -18.82 21.45 -31.04
N LEU A 9 -19.98 20.88 -30.69
CA LEU A 9 -21.21 20.99 -31.49
C LEU A 9 -21.85 22.39 -31.45
N MET A 10 -21.39 23.28 -30.55
CA MET A 10 -21.76 24.70 -30.58
C MET A 10 -21.05 25.49 -31.67
N GLU A 11 -19.88 25.03 -32.09
CA GLU A 11 -19.00 25.72 -33.03
C GLU A 11 -18.99 25.05 -34.40
N ALA A 12 -19.34 23.76 -34.47
CA ALA A 12 -19.29 22.96 -35.69
C ALA A 12 -20.45 21.97 -35.78
N GLU A 13 -21.05 21.86 -36.96
CA GLU A 13 -22.03 20.84 -37.26
C GLU A 13 -21.33 19.54 -37.68
N LEU A 14 -21.89 18.39 -37.31
CA LEU A 14 -21.36 17.11 -37.76
C LEU A 14 -21.67 16.90 -39.25
N PRO A 15 -20.73 16.32 -40.03
CA PRO A 15 -21.02 15.91 -41.39
C PRO A 15 -22.17 14.90 -41.47
N LYS A 16 -22.84 14.80 -42.63
CA LYS A 16 -23.92 13.83 -42.84
C LYS A 16 -23.44 12.42 -43.16
N GLU A 17 -22.22 12.27 -43.67
CA GLU A 17 -21.65 10.96 -44.05
C GLU A 17 -20.97 10.26 -42.86
N THR A 18 -21.30 8.99 -42.63
CA THR A 18 -20.75 8.20 -41.50
C THR A 18 -19.23 8.21 -41.44
N GLN A 19 -18.53 8.07 -42.58
CA GLN A 19 -17.07 8.08 -42.62
C GLN A 19 -16.47 9.45 -42.26
N GLN A 20 -17.20 10.53 -42.52
CA GLN A 20 -16.77 11.88 -42.17
C GLN A 20 -16.98 12.15 -40.68
N ILE A 21 -18.12 11.73 -40.12
CA ILE A 21 -18.38 11.76 -38.68
C ILE A 21 -17.28 11.00 -37.93
N ASP A 22 -16.94 9.80 -38.39
CA ASP A 22 -15.87 8.97 -37.84
C ASP A 22 -14.53 9.73 -37.73
N ARG A 23 -14.08 10.33 -38.84
CA ARG A 23 -12.85 11.13 -38.86
C ARG A 23 -12.90 12.34 -37.92
N CYS A 24 -14.03 13.05 -37.88
CA CYS A 24 -14.22 14.17 -36.96
C CYS A 24 -14.10 13.72 -35.50
N LEU A 25 -14.70 12.59 -35.17
CA LEU A 25 -14.71 12.07 -33.81
C LEU A 25 -13.35 11.52 -33.39
N GLN A 26 -12.63 10.87 -34.29
CA GLN A 26 -11.25 10.44 -34.04
C GLN A 26 -10.34 11.65 -33.77
N ALA A 27 -10.45 12.71 -34.58
CA ALA A 27 -9.70 13.94 -34.36
C ALA A 27 -10.06 14.60 -33.01
N PHE A 28 -11.35 14.63 -32.66
CA PHE A 28 -11.82 15.11 -31.36
C PHE A 28 -11.26 14.26 -30.22
N ALA A 29 -11.29 12.93 -30.33
CA ALA A 29 -10.80 12.01 -29.29
C ALA A 29 -9.30 12.14 -29.06
N ASN A 30 -8.51 12.22 -30.13
CA ASN A 30 -7.08 12.51 -30.06
C ASN A 30 -6.84 13.82 -29.30
N ARG A 31 -7.54 14.88 -29.69
CA ARG A 31 -7.39 16.19 -29.04
C ARG A 31 -7.86 16.18 -27.59
N TYR A 32 -8.96 15.48 -27.29
CA TYR A 32 -9.47 15.35 -25.93
C TYR A 32 -8.45 14.64 -25.04
N HIS A 33 -7.87 13.54 -25.53
CA HIS A 33 -6.86 12.77 -24.79
C HIS A 33 -5.59 13.59 -24.53
N GLU A 34 -5.11 14.35 -25.52
CA GLU A 34 -3.98 15.29 -25.35
C GLU A 34 -4.27 16.37 -24.30
N CYS A 35 -5.47 16.96 -24.34
CA CYS A 35 -5.86 18.03 -23.41
C CYS A 35 -6.20 17.52 -22.00
N ASN A 36 -6.51 16.24 -21.84
CA ASN A 36 -6.95 15.63 -20.59
C ASN A 36 -6.14 14.35 -20.31
N PRO A 37 -4.82 14.47 -20.08
CA PRO A 37 -3.95 13.31 -19.90
C PRO A 37 -4.37 12.50 -18.67
N GLY A 38 -4.38 11.18 -18.82
CA GLY A 38 -4.66 10.25 -17.72
C GLY A 38 -6.12 10.15 -17.31
N ILE A 39 -7.07 10.68 -18.10
CA ILE A 39 -8.50 10.36 -17.99
C ILE A 39 -8.77 9.00 -18.66
N TYR A 40 -8.45 8.92 -19.95
CA TYR A 40 -8.52 7.68 -20.72
C TYR A 40 -7.13 7.05 -20.85
N SER A 41 -7.05 5.73 -21.02
CA SER A 41 -5.81 4.97 -21.26
C SER A 41 -5.25 5.20 -22.66
N SER A 42 -6.12 5.45 -23.64
CA SER A 42 -5.75 5.73 -25.03
C SER A 42 -6.72 6.69 -25.71
N PRO A 43 -6.33 7.30 -26.85
CA PRO A 43 -7.26 8.04 -27.70
C PRO A 43 -8.42 7.17 -28.21
N ASP A 44 -8.18 5.89 -28.48
CA ASP A 44 -9.20 4.96 -29.00
C ASP A 44 -10.31 4.72 -27.97
N GLN A 45 -9.96 4.61 -26.67
CA GLN A 45 -10.95 4.52 -25.60
C GLN A 45 -11.80 5.81 -25.52
N ALA A 46 -11.16 6.98 -25.67
CA ALA A 46 -11.87 8.26 -25.70
C ALA A 46 -12.80 8.37 -26.92
N TYR A 47 -12.36 7.86 -28.08
CA TYR A 47 -13.15 7.78 -29.31
C TYR A 47 -14.36 6.87 -29.11
N PHE A 48 -14.17 5.65 -28.59
CA PHE A 48 -15.25 4.71 -28.32
C PHE A 48 -16.33 5.34 -27.44
N ILE A 49 -15.92 6.02 -26.35
CA ILE A 49 -16.86 6.69 -25.47
C ILE A 49 -17.55 7.85 -26.18
N ALA A 50 -16.83 8.69 -26.90
CA ALA A 50 -17.45 9.78 -27.66
C ALA A 50 -18.48 9.26 -28.68
N PHE A 51 -18.20 8.13 -29.33
CA PHE A 51 -19.08 7.50 -30.31
C PHE A 51 -20.33 6.92 -29.62
N SER A 52 -20.13 6.27 -28.47
CA SER A 52 -21.24 5.76 -27.64
C SER A 52 -22.23 6.86 -27.23
N LEU A 53 -21.73 8.08 -26.96
CA LEU A 53 -22.58 9.22 -26.59
C LEU A 53 -23.39 9.73 -27.78
N LEU A 54 -22.83 9.74 -28.99
CA LEU A 54 -23.55 10.09 -30.21
C LEU A 54 -24.61 9.04 -30.57
N ILE A 55 -24.31 7.75 -30.41
CA ILE A 55 -25.29 6.67 -30.57
C ILE A 55 -26.42 6.84 -29.56
N LEU A 56 -26.08 7.04 -28.28
CA LEU A 56 -27.08 7.22 -27.22
C LEU A 56 -27.97 8.43 -27.49
N HIS A 57 -27.39 9.56 -27.90
CA HIS A 57 -28.14 10.74 -28.30
C HIS A 57 -29.14 10.40 -29.41
N THR A 58 -28.64 9.78 -30.49
CA THR A 58 -29.46 9.44 -31.67
C THR A 58 -30.58 8.47 -31.28
N ASP A 59 -30.31 7.47 -30.46
CA ASP A 59 -31.30 6.52 -29.96
C ASP A 59 -32.41 7.22 -29.14
N VAL A 60 -32.02 8.10 -28.23
CA VAL A 60 -32.92 8.74 -27.27
C VAL A 60 -33.80 9.81 -27.90
N PHE A 61 -33.27 10.60 -28.84
CA PHE A 61 -34.01 11.75 -29.41
C PHE A 61 -34.64 11.47 -30.78
N ASN A 62 -34.26 10.38 -31.46
CA ASN A 62 -34.94 9.94 -32.68
C ASN A 62 -36.43 9.59 -32.42
N LYS A 63 -37.33 10.42 -32.95
CA LYS A 63 -38.79 10.27 -32.83
C LYS A 63 -39.32 8.95 -33.40
N ASN A 64 -38.62 8.36 -34.37
CA ASN A 64 -39.00 7.10 -34.99
C ASN A 64 -38.60 5.88 -34.15
N ASN A 65 -37.76 6.06 -33.12
CA ASN A 65 -37.36 4.99 -32.24
C ASN A 65 -38.41 4.74 -31.15
N LYS A 66 -39.10 3.61 -31.25
CA LYS A 66 -40.10 3.17 -30.26
C LYS A 66 -39.49 2.49 -29.04
N HIS A 67 -38.27 1.97 -29.16
CA HIS A 67 -37.60 1.19 -28.12
C HIS A 67 -36.26 1.84 -27.79
N LYS A 68 -36.32 2.88 -26.95
CA LYS A 68 -35.15 3.63 -26.52
C LYS A 68 -34.31 2.81 -25.55
N MET A 69 -33.00 2.88 -25.72
CA MET A 69 -31.97 2.31 -24.87
C MET A 69 -32.16 2.78 -23.43
N GLN A 70 -32.37 1.82 -22.52
CA GLN A 70 -32.42 2.12 -21.09
C GLN A 70 -31.01 2.31 -20.55
N LYS A 71 -30.90 2.92 -19.38
CA LYS A 71 -29.62 3.10 -18.67
C LYS A 71 -28.84 1.79 -18.58
N ALA A 72 -29.50 0.70 -18.16
CA ALA A 72 -28.87 -0.62 -18.06
C ALA A 72 -28.36 -1.18 -19.40
N ASP A 73 -29.06 -0.88 -20.50
CA ASP A 73 -28.64 -1.28 -21.84
C ASP A 73 -27.39 -0.50 -22.28
N TYR A 74 -27.36 0.81 -22.01
CA TYR A 74 -26.20 1.65 -22.29
C TYR A 74 -24.96 1.18 -21.52
N LEU A 75 -25.12 0.89 -20.23
CA LEU A 75 -24.05 0.33 -19.41
C LEU A 75 -23.56 -0.97 -20.02
N LYS A 76 -24.44 -1.93 -20.32
CA LYS A 76 -24.05 -3.22 -20.91
C LYS A 76 -23.32 -3.06 -22.25
N ASN A 77 -23.74 -2.13 -23.09
CA ASN A 77 -23.14 -1.90 -24.41
C ASN A 77 -21.78 -1.18 -24.35
N THR A 78 -21.54 -0.42 -23.29
CA THR A 78 -20.34 0.42 -23.13
C THR A 78 -19.37 -0.15 -22.08
N ASN A 79 -19.81 -1.18 -21.33
CA ASN A 79 -18.98 -1.90 -20.39
C ASN A 79 -17.91 -2.71 -21.15
N GLY A 80 -16.69 -2.76 -20.60
CA GLY A 80 -15.52 -3.38 -21.25
C GLY A 80 -14.38 -2.40 -21.47
N GLU A 81 -14.64 -1.10 -21.53
CA GLU A 81 -13.59 -0.08 -21.63
C GLU A 81 -12.90 0.21 -20.30
N GLY A 82 -13.31 -0.40 -19.19
CA GLY A 82 -12.69 -0.13 -17.88
C GLY A 82 -13.01 1.25 -17.30
N ILE A 83 -14.20 1.75 -17.59
CA ILE A 83 -14.78 2.96 -16.98
C ILE A 83 -15.88 2.51 -16.02
N PHE A 84 -15.92 3.07 -14.81
CA PHE A 84 -16.90 2.70 -13.80
C PHE A 84 -18.32 3.04 -14.22
N ASP A 85 -19.25 2.16 -13.85
CA ASP A 85 -20.68 2.31 -14.13
C ASP A 85 -21.22 3.67 -13.66
N ASP A 86 -20.79 4.16 -12.49
CA ASP A 86 -21.19 5.48 -11.98
C ASP A 86 -20.87 6.63 -12.96
N ILE A 87 -19.76 6.53 -13.70
CA ILE A 87 -19.36 7.52 -14.72
C ILE A 87 -20.25 7.38 -15.97
N LEU A 88 -20.48 6.15 -16.43
CA LEU A 88 -21.33 5.86 -17.59
C LEU A 88 -22.80 6.23 -17.33
N GLU A 89 -23.30 6.02 -16.11
CA GLU A 89 -24.61 6.47 -15.68
C GLU A 89 -24.74 7.99 -15.71
N CYS A 90 -23.70 8.70 -15.26
CA CYS A 90 -23.69 10.16 -15.35
C CYS A 90 -23.74 10.63 -16.81
N PHE A 91 -23.03 9.97 -17.72
CA PHE A 91 -23.15 10.26 -19.14
C PHE A 91 -24.56 10.00 -19.65
N TYR A 92 -25.16 8.86 -19.32
CA TYR A 92 -26.54 8.56 -19.72
C TYR A 92 -27.53 9.63 -19.25
N ASP A 93 -27.45 9.99 -17.96
CA ASP A 93 -28.32 11.00 -17.36
C ASP A 93 -28.12 12.38 -17.99
N ASN A 94 -26.89 12.76 -18.34
CA ASN A 94 -26.59 14.04 -18.98
C ASN A 94 -27.04 14.09 -20.45
N ILE A 95 -26.88 13.00 -21.20
CA ILE A 95 -27.30 12.94 -22.61
C ILE A 95 -28.82 12.93 -22.71
N THR A 96 -29.50 12.10 -21.91
CA THR A 96 -30.97 12.01 -21.92
C THR A 96 -31.67 13.28 -21.42
N TYR A 97 -30.99 14.09 -20.60
CA TYR A 97 -31.53 15.33 -20.05
C TYR A 97 -31.60 16.48 -21.07
N THR A 98 -30.64 16.61 -21.99
CA THR A 98 -30.66 17.67 -23.01
C THR A 98 -30.06 17.17 -24.32
N PRO A 99 -30.74 17.33 -25.47
CA PRO A 99 -30.19 16.89 -26.75
C PRO A 99 -28.91 17.64 -27.11
N PHE A 100 -28.13 17.06 -28.01
CA PHE A 100 -27.07 17.76 -28.71
C PHE A 100 -27.67 18.69 -29.76
N ILE A 101 -27.22 19.93 -29.77
CA ILE A 101 -27.49 20.86 -30.87
C ILE A 101 -26.82 20.39 -32.16
N HIS A 102 -27.40 20.74 -33.31
CA HIS A 102 -26.85 20.47 -34.64
C HIS A 102 -26.61 18.97 -34.97
N VAL A 103 -27.34 18.06 -34.32
CA VAL A 103 -27.33 16.62 -34.65
C VAL A 103 -28.62 16.17 -35.35
N GLU A 104 -29.71 16.94 -35.29
CA GLU A 104 -31.06 16.51 -35.73
C GLU A 104 -31.69 17.27 -36.90
N ASP A 105 -30.93 18.03 -37.71
CA ASP A 105 -31.51 18.67 -38.89
C ASP A 105 -31.64 17.66 -40.06
N ASP A 106 -32.61 16.74 -39.94
CA ASP A 106 -33.55 16.28 -41.00
C ASP A 106 -34.28 14.97 -40.62
N LEU A 107 -35.28 15.01 -39.72
CA LEU A 107 -36.34 14.00 -39.69
C LEU A 107 -37.77 14.55 -39.58
N ASP A 108 -38.01 15.85 -39.78
CA ASP A 108 -39.37 16.38 -40.00
C ASP A 108 -39.35 17.67 -40.83
N LEU A 109 -39.51 17.52 -42.14
CA LEU A 109 -40.27 18.50 -42.92
C LEU A 109 -41.72 18.44 -42.40
N ALA A 110 -42.20 19.57 -41.87
CA ALA A 110 -43.54 19.83 -41.32
C ALA A 110 -43.78 19.50 -39.84
N SER A 111 -43.38 20.41 -38.94
CA SER A 111 -44.36 21.01 -38.02
C SER A 111 -43.80 22.24 -37.33
N ASP A 112 -44.46 23.35 -37.63
CA ASP A 112 -44.28 24.69 -37.11
C ASP A 112 -44.59 24.74 -35.59
N ARG A 113 -43.62 24.43 -34.70
CA ARG A 113 -43.71 24.69 -33.23
C ARG A 113 -42.39 24.97 -32.49
N TYR A 114 -41.28 25.26 -33.17
CA TYR A 114 -40.03 25.68 -32.49
C TYR A 114 -39.71 27.18 -32.63
N ALA A 115 -40.72 28.02 -32.89
CA ALA A 115 -40.57 29.47 -32.92
C ALA A 115 -40.87 30.18 -31.56
N SER A 116 -41.02 29.46 -30.44
CA SER A 116 -41.42 30.05 -29.15
C SER A 116 -40.31 30.26 -28.11
N HIS A 117 -39.04 29.99 -28.42
CA HIS A 117 -37.93 30.38 -27.55
C HIS A 117 -36.96 31.35 -28.24
N LYS A 118 -37.51 32.43 -28.80
CA LYS A 118 -36.75 33.68 -28.87
C LYS A 118 -36.52 34.17 -27.44
N SER A 119 -35.35 33.86 -26.90
CA SER A 119 -34.83 34.49 -25.69
C SER A 119 -34.89 36.00 -25.86
N ARG A 120 -35.86 36.62 -25.20
CA ARG A 120 -35.92 38.07 -25.02
C ARG A 120 -34.69 38.44 -24.21
N ARG A 121 -33.67 38.99 -24.89
CA ARG A 121 -32.55 39.69 -24.23
C ARG A 121 -33.14 40.78 -23.33
N LYS A 122 -33.20 40.51 -22.02
CA LYS A 122 -33.33 41.54 -20.98
C LYS A 122 -31.92 41.86 -20.47
N PRO A 123 -31.62 43.14 -20.16
CA PRO A 123 -30.32 43.51 -19.66
C PRO A 123 -30.17 42.95 -18.23
N LEU A 124 -29.11 42.16 -18.01
CA LEU A 124 -28.74 41.67 -16.68
C LEU A 124 -27.98 42.77 -15.94
N ILE A 125 -28.67 43.44 -15.02
CA ILE A 125 -28.05 44.01 -13.82
C ILE A 125 -28.53 43.17 -12.65
N SER A 126 -27.67 42.30 -12.14
CA SER A 126 -27.67 41.83 -10.75
C SER A 126 -26.44 40.95 -10.53
N SER A 127 -25.36 41.60 -10.14
CA SER A 127 -24.17 41.00 -9.53
C SER A 127 -24.52 40.42 -8.16
N THR A 128 -24.86 39.13 -8.12
CA THR A 128 -24.70 38.30 -6.92
C THR A 128 -24.27 36.91 -7.38
N VAL A 129 -23.17 36.42 -6.78
CA VAL A 129 -22.60 35.08 -7.01
C VAL A 129 -23.67 34.05 -6.66
N ASN A 130 -24.42 33.61 -7.67
CA ASN A 130 -25.55 32.70 -7.52
C ASN A 130 -25.13 31.34 -8.05
N ASP A 131 -24.95 30.39 -7.13
CA ASP A 131 -24.52 29.03 -7.39
C ASP A 131 -25.52 28.25 -8.29
N PRO A 132 -25.14 27.91 -9.54
CA PRO A 132 -25.96 27.10 -10.45
C PRO A 132 -26.44 25.78 -9.86
N ALA A 133 -25.64 25.18 -8.98
CA ALA A 133 -25.94 23.93 -8.30
C ALA A 133 -27.20 24.02 -7.43
N LYS A 134 -27.46 25.21 -6.86
CA LYS A 134 -28.63 25.52 -6.02
C LYS A 134 -29.86 25.90 -6.85
N ARG A 135 -29.68 26.45 -8.06
CA ARG A 135 -30.78 26.72 -9.00
C ARG A 135 -31.37 25.44 -9.58
N ALA A 136 -30.54 24.42 -9.80
CA ALA A 136 -30.93 23.08 -10.24
C ALA A 136 -32.08 22.43 -9.45
N VAL A 137 -32.25 22.83 -8.18
CA VAL A 137 -33.27 22.30 -7.28
C VAL A 137 -34.65 22.92 -7.57
N LYS A 138 -34.69 24.08 -8.23
CA LYS A 138 -35.91 24.87 -8.49
C LYS A 138 -36.23 25.05 -9.97
N GLU A 139 -35.22 25.06 -10.85
CA GLU A 139 -35.36 25.30 -12.28
C GLU A 139 -34.49 24.32 -13.09
N PRO A 140 -34.93 23.89 -14.29
CA PRO A 140 -34.11 23.11 -15.20
C PRO A 140 -32.85 23.88 -15.58
N ILE A 141 -31.68 23.26 -15.40
CA ILE A 141 -30.41 23.80 -15.86
C ILE A 141 -30.31 23.60 -17.37
N ASP A 142 -29.87 24.61 -18.10
CA ASP A 142 -29.42 24.46 -19.49
C ASP A 142 -27.88 24.32 -19.53
N PRO A 143 -27.33 23.15 -19.97
CA PRO A 143 -25.89 22.95 -20.04
C PRO A 143 -25.19 23.90 -21.03
N TYR A 144 -25.85 24.37 -22.09
CA TYR A 144 -25.25 25.25 -23.09
C TYR A 144 -24.94 26.63 -22.53
N THR A 145 -25.85 27.19 -21.74
CA THR A 145 -25.61 28.45 -21.01
C THR A 145 -24.40 28.32 -20.07
N LEU A 146 -24.27 27.21 -19.34
CA LEU A 146 -23.12 26.99 -18.45
C LEU A 146 -21.79 26.84 -19.19
N ILE A 147 -21.80 26.24 -20.39
CA ILE A 147 -20.61 26.15 -21.25
C ILE A 147 -20.19 27.54 -21.72
N LEU A 148 -21.13 28.38 -22.16
CA LEU A 148 -20.87 29.77 -22.60
C LEU A 148 -20.33 30.64 -21.46
N ASP A 149 -20.93 30.51 -20.28
CA ASP A 149 -20.56 31.28 -19.10
C ASP A 149 -19.28 30.76 -18.42
N GLY A 150 -18.74 29.62 -18.86
CA GLY A 150 -17.57 28.97 -18.26
C GLY A 150 -17.80 28.51 -16.81
N SER A 151 -19.05 28.26 -16.42
CA SER A 151 -19.47 28.03 -15.03
C SER A 151 -19.76 26.56 -14.68
N LEU A 152 -19.21 25.63 -15.48
CA LEU A 152 -19.37 24.17 -15.28
C LEU A 152 -18.84 23.68 -13.92
N ASP A 153 -17.87 24.37 -13.33
CA ASP A 153 -17.31 24.03 -12.01
C ASP A 153 -18.37 24.00 -10.91
N ALA A 154 -19.46 24.76 -11.06
CA ALA A 154 -20.56 24.72 -10.10
C ALA A 154 -21.28 23.37 -10.05
N LEU A 155 -21.27 22.60 -11.15
CA LEU A 155 -21.91 21.28 -11.18
C LEU A 155 -21.01 20.16 -10.67
N ARG A 156 -19.70 20.41 -10.57
CA ARG A 156 -18.72 19.42 -10.14
C ARG A 156 -18.85 19.18 -8.63
N PRO A 157 -19.09 17.94 -8.18
CA PRO A 157 -19.09 17.66 -6.75
C PRO A 157 -17.72 17.95 -6.13
N ASN A 158 -17.69 18.47 -4.89
CA ASN A 158 -16.42 18.60 -4.16
C ASN A 158 -15.98 17.21 -3.67
N LEU A 159 -15.18 16.52 -4.49
CA LEU A 159 -14.65 15.19 -4.17
C LEU A 159 -13.26 15.22 -3.54
N LYS A 160 -12.63 16.40 -3.42
CA LYS A 160 -11.26 16.51 -2.87
C LYS A 160 -11.19 16.06 -1.41
N ASP A 161 -12.25 16.30 -0.64
CA ASP A 161 -12.35 15.87 0.76
C ASP A 161 -12.76 14.39 0.89
N ALA A 162 -13.24 13.77 -0.20
CA ALA A 162 -13.77 12.41 -0.21
C ALA A 162 -12.84 11.41 -0.91
N MET A 163 -11.81 11.85 -1.63
CA MET A 163 -10.87 11.01 -2.36
C MET A 163 -9.43 11.49 -2.15
N GLU A 164 -8.62 10.67 -1.47
CA GLU A 164 -7.17 10.89 -1.33
C GLU A 164 -6.44 10.25 -2.52
N LEU A 165 -6.05 11.06 -3.51
CA LEU A 165 -5.41 10.58 -4.75
C LEU A 165 -3.89 10.72 -4.75
N GLU A 166 -3.33 11.28 -3.69
CA GLU A 166 -1.90 11.50 -3.53
C GLU A 166 -1.31 10.36 -2.69
N ASP A 167 -0.19 9.80 -3.15
CA ASP A 167 0.58 8.85 -2.36
C ASP A 167 1.43 9.62 -1.34
N HIS A 168 1.09 9.48 -0.06
CA HIS A 168 1.79 10.13 1.05
C HIS A 168 2.78 9.21 1.74
N TYR A 169 2.86 7.94 1.35
CA TYR A 169 3.63 6.92 2.04
C TYR A 169 5.03 6.75 1.45
N ASN A 170 6.04 6.65 2.32
CA ASN A 170 7.40 6.37 1.91
C ASN A 170 8.06 5.33 2.82
N TYR A 171 8.52 4.22 2.22
CA TYR A 171 9.21 3.14 2.95
C TYR A 171 10.66 3.50 3.36
N LEU A 172 11.23 4.56 2.79
CA LEU A 172 12.57 5.08 3.10
C LEU A 172 12.57 6.12 4.22
N GLY A 173 11.38 6.61 4.63
CA GLY A 173 11.29 7.73 5.55
C GLY A 173 11.75 9.03 4.89
N SER A 174 12.72 9.70 5.52
CA SER A 174 13.40 10.87 4.95
C SER A 174 14.75 10.51 4.29
N ALA A 175 15.16 9.25 4.34
CA ALA A 175 16.41 8.80 3.73
C ALA A 175 16.31 8.71 2.20
N THR A 176 17.44 8.88 1.52
CA THR A 176 17.50 8.77 0.05
C THR A 176 17.59 7.32 -0.44
N SER A 177 18.13 6.41 0.37
CA SER A 177 18.29 5.00 0.01
C SER A 177 18.51 4.13 1.25
N LEU A 178 18.25 2.82 1.12
CA LEU A 178 18.57 1.84 2.16
C LEU A 178 20.07 1.48 2.13
N ASN A 179 20.74 1.56 3.28
CA ASN A 179 22.09 1.03 3.42
C ASN A 179 22.04 -0.51 3.56
N LEU A 180 21.97 -1.21 2.42
CA LEU A 180 21.83 -2.66 2.37
C LEU A 180 23.01 -3.40 3.01
N LYS A 181 24.22 -2.84 2.94
CA LYS A 181 25.42 -3.45 3.55
C LYS A 181 25.32 -3.44 5.08
N ASP A 182 24.89 -2.31 5.65
CA ASP A 182 24.69 -2.20 7.08
C ASP A 182 23.53 -3.08 7.55
N LEU A 183 22.39 -3.06 6.86
CA LEU A 183 21.25 -3.93 7.17
C LEU A 183 21.66 -5.41 7.14
N GLN A 184 22.36 -5.85 6.10
CA GLN A 184 22.86 -7.22 6.03
C GLN A 184 23.80 -7.51 7.22
N LYS A 185 24.73 -6.61 7.54
CA LYS A 185 25.63 -6.76 8.68
C LYS A 185 24.87 -6.88 10.00
N THR A 186 23.89 -6.01 10.27
CA THR A 186 23.08 -6.02 11.51
C THR A 186 22.30 -7.33 11.66
N PHE A 187 21.64 -7.80 10.60
CA PHE A 187 20.82 -9.02 10.66
C PHE A 187 21.65 -10.32 10.68
N PHE A 188 22.88 -10.29 10.18
CA PHE A 188 23.82 -11.41 10.29
C PHE A 188 24.52 -11.43 11.65
N ARG A 189 24.90 -10.26 12.18
CA ARG A 189 25.66 -10.07 13.43
C ARG A 189 24.76 -9.46 14.51
N THR A 190 23.71 -10.21 14.85
CA THR A 190 22.75 -9.81 15.90
C THR A 190 23.37 -9.91 17.28
N GLY A 191 22.88 -9.08 18.22
CA GLY A 191 23.05 -9.35 19.63
C GLY A 191 22.31 -10.64 20.05
N VAL A 192 22.68 -11.18 21.20
CA VAL A 192 22.11 -12.41 21.76
C VAL A 192 21.65 -12.13 23.18
N LEU A 193 20.35 -12.29 23.42
CA LEU A 193 19.78 -12.37 24.76
C LEU A 193 19.79 -13.83 25.19
N GLN A 194 20.39 -14.11 26.34
CA GLN A 194 20.42 -15.45 26.92
C GLN A 194 19.29 -15.63 27.92
N ILE A 195 18.55 -16.73 27.82
CA ILE A 195 17.50 -17.11 28.76
C ILE A 195 17.90 -18.40 29.47
N VAL A 196 17.89 -18.38 30.78
CA VAL A 196 18.14 -19.53 31.62
C VAL A 196 16.85 -20.37 31.68
N SER A 197 16.89 -21.55 31.07
CA SER A 197 15.77 -22.51 31.07
C SER A 197 15.96 -23.51 32.20
N ALA A 198 15.17 -23.38 33.27
CA ALA A 198 15.15 -24.36 34.36
C ALA A 198 14.65 -25.76 33.92
N ARG A 199 13.97 -25.85 32.76
CA ARG A 199 13.39 -27.09 32.20
C ARG A 199 14.37 -27.85 31.31
N SER A 200 15.32 -27.16 30.68
CA SER A 200 16.33 -27.77 29.83
C SER A 200 17.59 -27.98 30.66
N ARG A 201 18.02 -29.22 30.87
CA ARG A 201 19.27 -29.53 31.59
C ARG A 201 20.15 -30.40 30.70
N PRO A 202 20.97 -29.79 29.82
CA PRO A 202 21.75 -30.53 28.84
C PRO A 202 22.72 -31.53 29.49
N ASP A 203 23.22 -31.20 30.68
CA ASP A 203 24.22 -32.01 31.40
C ASP A 203 23.60 -33.05 32.33
N ALA A 204 22.27 -33.14 32.42
CA ALA A 204 21.55 -34.06 33.31
C ALA A 204 21.81 -35.54 33.04
N PHE A 205 22.46 -35.89 31.92
CA PHE A 205 22.78 -37.28 31.56
C PHE A 205 24.21 -37.44 31.06
N MET A 206 25.08 -36.45 31.29
CA MET A 206 26.45 -36.44 30.77
C MET A 206 27.45 -37.12 31.73
N THR A 207 27.16 -37.15 33.03
CA THR A 207 27.97 -37.84 34.04
C THR A 207 27.11 -38.77 34.90
N GLU A 208 27.71 -39.79 35.50
CA GLU A 208 27.02 -40.77 36.35
C GLU A 208 26.35 -40.11 37.58
N HIS A 209 26.95 -39.01 38.05
CA HIS A 209 26.43 -38.17 39.13
C HIS A 209 25.19 -37.36 38.73
N THR A 210 25.19 -36.75 37.54
CA THR A 210 24.03 -35.97 37.07
C THR A 210 22.90 -36.86 36.55
N ALA A 211 23.22 -38.07 36.08
CA ALA A 211 22.25 -39.06 35.64
C ALA A 211 21.40 -39.63 36.80
N SER A 212 21.97 -39.75 38.00
CA SER A 212 21.28 -40.20 39.21
C SER A 212 20.53 -39.06 39.92
N ASN A 213 21.05 -37.83 39.86
CA ASN A 213 20.35 -36.63 40.32
C ASN A 213 20.31 -35.52 39.26
N PRO A 214 19.31 -35.56 38.34
CA PRO A 214 19.14 -34.53 37.31
C PRO A 214 18.98 -33.10 37.88
N ALA A 215 18.65 -32.97 39.16
CA ALA A 215 18.48 -31.69 39.86
C ALA A 215 19.80 -30.94 40.11
N GLU A 216 20.95 -31.59 39.99
CA GLU A 216 22.28 -30.98 40.15
C GLU A 216 22.89 -30.45 38.84
N ALA A 217 22.33 -30.82 37.70
CA ALA A 217 22.78 -30.30 36.41
C ALA A 217 22.39 -28.83 36.22
N HIS A 218 23.31 -28.04 35.66
CA HIS A 218 23.08 -26.62 35.39
C HIS A 218 21.89 -26.40 34.44
N PRO A 219 21.04 -25.39 34.71
CA PRO A 219 20.01 -24.97 33.77
C PRO A 219 20.60 -24.58 32.42
N GLY A 220 19.98 -25.06 31.36
CA GLY A 220 20.41 -24.83 29.99
C GLY A 220 20.08 -23.41 29.54
N ILE A 221 20.93 -22.85 28.69
CA ILE A 221 20.75 -21.51 28.12
C ILE A 221 20.06 -21.61 26.75
N VAL A 222 19.12 -20.70 26.49
CA VAL A 222 18.42 -20.50 25.22
C VAL A 222 18.74 -19.11 24.69
N ASP A 223 19.19 -19.03 23.44
CA ASP A 223 19.62 -17.78 22.82
C ASP A 223 18.50 -17.17 21.97
N ILE A 224 18.18 -15.89 22.22
CA ILE A 224 17.32 -15.08 21.36
C ILE A 224 18.19 -14.08 20.59
N LYS A 225 18.12 -14.15 19.26
CA LYS A 225 18.82 -13.22 18.37
C LYS A 225 18.07 -11.89 18.27
N VAL A 226 18.75 -10.82 18.64
CA VAL A 226 18.24 -9.46 18.68
C VAL A 226 18.94 -8.59 17.65
N THR A 227 18.17 -8.02 16.73
CA THR A 227 18.68 -7.18 15.65
C THR A 227 18.80 -5.72 16.06
N LYS A 228 17.79 -5.19 16.76
CA LYS A 228 17.81 -3.82 17.26
C LYS A 228 17.16 -3.77 18.63
N VAL A 229 17.73 -2.93 19.48
CA VAL A 229 17.16 -2.52 20.76
C VAL A 229 17.03 -1.01 20.72
N GLY A 230 15.89 -0.47 21.13
CA GLY A 230 15.66 0.96 21.12
C GLY A 230 14.42 1.36 21.89
N LEU A 231 14.06 2.62 21.79
CA LEU A 231 12.86 3.19 22.38
C LEU A 231 11.89 3.57 21.26
N LEU A 232 10.60 3.36 21.51
CA LEU A 232 9.53 3.79 20.64
C LEU A 232 8.38 4.32 21.48
N TRP A 233 7.72 5.36 21.01
CA TRP A 233 6.51 5.86 21.65
C TRP A 233 5.29 5.22 21.01
N ARG A 234 4.39 4.72 21.86
CA ARG A 234 3.18 4.00 21.45
C ARG A 234 2.00 4.47 22.28
N LYS A 235 0.80 4.48 21.69
CA LYS A 235 -0.45 4.74 22.42
C LYS A 235 -0.79 3.55 23.33
N ASP A 236 -1.02 3.82 24.61
CA ASP A 236 -1.53 2.81 25.54
C ASP A 236 -3.00 2.47 25.18
N ALA A 237 -3.34 1.18 25.18
CA ALA A 237 -4.70 0.73 24.88
C ALA A 237 -5.71 1.20 25.94
N LYS A 238 -5.25 1.42 27.18
CA LYS A 238 -6.09 1.89 28.29
C LYS A 238 -6.03 3.42 28.39
N LYS A 239 -7.01 4.12 27.80
CA LYS A 239 -7.15 5.58 27.91
C LYS A 239 -7.28 6.01 29.39
N ARG A 240 -6.29 6.73 29.92
CA ARG A 240 -6.41 7.44 31.21
C ARG A 240 -6.82 8.89 30.95
N LYS A 241 -7.90 9.35 31.58
CA LYS A 241 -8.55 10.67 31.29
C LYS A 241 -7.69 11.91 31.58
N ALA A 242 -6.46 11.79 32.08
CA ALA A 242 -5.64 12.93 32.55
C ALA A 242 -4.18 12.94 32.05
N ARG A 243 -3.76 12.03 31.18
CA ARG A 243 -2.39 11.98 30.64
C ARG A 243 -2.41 11.76 29.13
N SER A 244 -1.34 12.19 28.45
CA SER A 244 -1.12 11.85 27.04
C SER A 244 -1.27 10.33 26.87
N PRO A 245 -1.97 9.87 25.83
CA PRO A 245 -2.07 8.43 25.55
C PRO A 245 -0.73 7.84 25.11
N TRP A 246 0.23 8.66 24.68
CA TRP A 246 1.55 8.24 24.25
C TRP A 246 2.45 7.95 25.45
N GLN A 247 3.04 6.77 25.46
CA GLN A 247 4.01 6.33 26.46
C GLN A 247 5.29 5.88 25.76
N GLU A 248 6.42 6.04 26.44
CA GLU A 248 7.71 5.47 26.04
C GLU A 248 7.68 3.96 26.30
N TRP A 249 8.04 3.16 25.30
CA TRP A 249 8.18 1.71 25.41
C TRP A 249 9.59 1.30 24.98
N GLY A 250 10.14 0.31 25.67
CA GLY A 250 11.33 -0.38 25.22
C GLY A 250 10.96 -1.33 24.09
N ALA A 251 11.68 -1.25 22.97
CA ALA A 251 11.41 -2.01 21.76
C ALA A 251 12.61 -2.91 21.41
N ILE A 252 12.34 -4.19 21.16
CA ILE A 252 13.34 -5.19 20.76
C ILE A 252 12.89 -5.84 19.46
N LEU A 253 13.66 -5.64 18.39
CA LEU A 253 13.42 -6.26 17.09
C LEU A 253 14.22 -7.55 16.96
N THR A 254 13.52 -8.61 16.55
CA THR A 254 14.10 -9.87 16.09
C THR A 254 13.78 -10.08 14.62
N GLY A 255 14.29 -11.16 14.01
CA GLY A 255 13.99 -11.47 12.61
C GLY A 255 12.51 -11.76 12.31
N ALA A 256 11.67 -11.99 13.33
CA ALA A 256 10.27 -12.37 13.15
C ALA A 256 9.27 -11.49 13.91
N GLN A 257 9.70 -10.82 14.98
CA GLN A 257 8.82 -10.12 15.89
C GLN A 257 9.47 -8.85 16.45
N LEU A 258 8.64 -7.82 16.64
CA LEU A 258 8.92 -6.62 17.39
C LEU A 258 8.26 -6.74 18.77
N TYR A 259 9.08 -6.76 19.82
CA TYR A 259 8.63 -6.90 21.21
C TYR A 259 8.64 -5.56 21.92
N PHE A 260 7.66 -5.35 22.79
CA PHE A 260 7.50 -4.14 23.59
C PHE A 260 7.55 -4.45 25.08
N PHE A 261 8.23 -3.59 25.83
CA PHE A 261 8.43 -3.70 27.26
C PHE A 261 8.15 -2.37 27.95
N ARG A 262 7.39 -2.40 29.06
CA ARG A 262 7.16 -1.23 29.90
C ARG A 262 8.36 -0.89 30.77
N ASN A 263 9.24 -1.85 31.04
CA ASN A 263 10.50 -1.60 31.73
C ASN A 263 11.51 -0.97 30.76
N THR A 264 11.37 0.34 30.52
CA THR A 264 12.27 1.07 29.62
C THR A 264 13.69 1.20 30.19
N GLY A 265 13.85 1.18 31.52
CA GLY A 265 15.15 1.20 32.18
C GLY A 265 16.01 -0.03 31.85
N TRP A 266 15.40 -1.22 31.84
CA TRP A 266 16.09 -2.44 31.41
C TRP A 266 16.52 -2.37 29.93
N VAL A 267 15.63 -1.91 29.05
CA VAL A 267 15.95 -1.76 27.62
C VAL A 267 17.05 -0.71 27.39
N LYS A 268 17.04 0.40 28.13
CA LYS A 268 18.11 1.42 28.13
C LYS A 268 19.45 0.82 28.57
N SER A 269 19.47 -0.10 29.54
CA SER A 269 20.69 -0.82 29.92
C SER A 269 21.24 -1.68 28.78
N LEU A 270 20.37 -2.36 28.01
CA LEU A 270 20.79 -3.12 26.84
C LEU A 270 21.33 -2.21 25.73
N MET A 271 20.69 -1.06 25.48
CA MET A 271 21.19 -0.05 24.54
C MET A 271 22.59 0.43 24.94
N HIS A 272 22.80 0.71 26.22
CA HIS A 272 24.11 1.13 26.73
C HIS A 272 25.18 0.05 26.57
N GLN A 273 24.84 -1.23 26.81
CA GLN A 273 25.76 -2.35 26.53
C GLN A 273 26.13 -2.41 25.05
N TYR A 274 25.16 -2.21 24.15
CA TYR A 274 25.40 -2.16 22.71
C TYR A 274 26.33 -1.00 22.32
N GLU A 275 26.05 0.20 22.80
CA GLU A 275 26.91 1.36 22.55
C GLU A 275 28.34 1.15 23.05
N ASN A 276 28.51 0.59 24.25
CA ASN A 276 29.84 0.31 24.81
C ASN A 276 30.59 -0.74 24.00
N HIS A 277 29.89 -1.77 23.51
CA HIS A 277 30.46 -2.80 22.63
C HIS A 277 30.97 -2.20 21.32
N ILE A 278 30.20 -1.30 20.71
CA ILE A 278 30.61 -0.60 19.48
C ILE A 278 31.78 0.36 19.76
N LYS A 279 31.72 1.14 20.84
CA LYS A 279 32.80 2.06 21.26
C LYS A 279 34.11 1.34 21.57
N ALA A 280 34.05 0.10 22.05
CA ALA A 280 35.21 -0.76 22.27
C ALA A 280 35.85 -1.31 20.97
N GLY A 281 35.30 -0.96 19.79
CA GLY A 281 35.82 -1.42 18.50
C GLY A 281 35.43 -2.86 18.16
N HIS A 282 34.50 -3.47 18.91
CA HIS A 282 33.99 -4.81 18.65
C HIS A 282 32.90 -4.82 17.56
N ASP A 283 32.98 -3.89 16.62
CA ASP A 283 32.07 -3.76 15.49
C ASP A 283 32.25 -4.95 14.54
N GLY A 284 31.55 -6.03 14.83
CA GLY A 284 31.57 -7.25 14.03
C GLY A 284 31.50 -8.56 14.81
N THR A 285 31.64 -8.53 16.13
CA THR A 285 31.38 -9.69 16.98
C THR A 285 29.96 -9.59 17.55
N PRO A 286 29.20 -10.71 17.58
CA PRO A 286 27.90 -10.73 18.24
C PRO A 286 28.01 -10.34 19.72
N LEU A 287 27.24 -9.35 20.15
CA LEU A 287 27.14 -8.96 21.56
C LEU A 287 26.25 -9.95 22.31
N ILE A 288 26.75 -10.57 23.37
CA ILE A 288 25.92 -11.30 24.33
C ILE A 288 25.54 -10.33 25.44
N PHE A 289 24.25 -10.05 25.56
CA PHE A 289 23.73 -9.16 26.60
C PHE A 289 23.78 -9.83 27.96
N THR A 290 24.12 -9.06 28.98
CA THR A 290 24.24 -9.52 30.37
C THR A 290 23.36 -8.70 31.30
N PRO A 291 22.85 -9.28 32.40
CA PRO A 291 22.91 -10.69 32.78
C PRO A 291 21.94 -11.57 31.95
N PRO A 292 22.14 -12.90 31.94
CA PRO A 292 21.15 -13.84 31.42
C PRO A 292 19.79 -13.67 32.10
N LEU A 293 18.72 -13.70 31.31
CA LEU A 293 17.35 -13.54 31.76
C LEU A 293 16.81 -14.84 32.34
N GLN A 294 16.05 -14.77 33.42
CA GLN A 294 15.30 -15.93 33.92
C GLN A 294 14.02 -16.17 33.11
N GLU A 295 13.40 -15.09 32.63
CA GLU A 295 12.18 -15.12 31.81
C GLU A 295 12.24 -14.00 30.76
N PHE A 296 11.78 -14.29 29.55
CA PHE A 296 11.59 -13.29 28.50
C PHE A 296 10.10 -13.04 28.30
N LYS A 297 9.58 -12.04 29.01
CA LYS A 297 8.15 -11.73 29.06
C LYS A 297 7.87 -10.34 28.50
N PRO A 298 7.57 -10.22 27.20
CA PRO A 298 7.15 -8.95 26.60
C PRO A 298 5.75 -8.56 27.07
N ASP A 299 5.52 -7.25 27.22
CA ASP A 299 4.22 -6.66 27.55
C ASP A 299 3.32 -6.54 26.31
N GLY A 300 3.93 -6.51 25.12
CA GLY A 300 3.25 -6.55 23.83
C GLY A 300 4.17 -7.04 22.73
N LEU A 301 3.61 -7.54 21.64
CA LEU A 301 4.38 -7.97 20.47
C LEU A 301 3.65 -7.67 19.17
N MET A 302 4.42 -7.52 18.11
CA MET A 302 3.95 -7.39 16.74
C MET A 302 4.75 -8.32 15.83
N SER A 303 4.07 -9.02 14.93
CA SER A 303 4.71 -9.87 13.91
C SER A 303 5.26 -9.02 12.77
N THR A 304 6.42 -9.40 12.22
CA THR A 304 6.94 -8.82 10.98
C THR A 304 6.42 -9.50 9.72
N TYR A 305 5.61 -10.56 9.86
CA TYR A 305 4.99 -11.25 8.73
C TYR A 305 3.92 -10.38 8.07
N ALA A 306 3.99 -10.24 6.74
CA ALA A 306 3.09 -9.43 5.94
C ALA A 306 2.88 -8.02 6.52
N ALA A 307 3.99 -7.42 6.96
CA ALA A 307 4.00 -6.10 7.57
C ALA A 307 4.87 -5.13 6.76
N VAL A 308 4.57 -3.85 6.84
CA VAL A 308 5.34 -2.77 6.23
C VAL A 308 5.37 -1.57 7.16
N ALA A 309 6.54 -0.94 7.25
CA ALA A 309 6.76 0.29 7.98
C ALA A 309 6.87 1.43 6.96
N LEU A 310 6.05 2.47 7.12
CA LEU A 310 5.92 3.57 6.17
C LEU A 310 5.97 4.90 6.92
N HIS A 311 6.62 5.89 6.34
CA HIS A 311 6.51 7.28 6.77
C HIS A 311 5.37 7.94 6.01
N ASP A 312 4.39 8.45 6.75
CA ASP A 312 3.24 9.17 6.22
C ASP A 312 3.52 10.68 6.26
N THR A 313 3.65 11.29 5.08
CA THR A 313 3.92 12.73 4.93
C THR A 313 2.69 13.61 5.21
N ALA A 314 1.47 13.05 5.16
CA ALA A 314 0.26 13.75 5.58
C ALA A 314 0.15 13.85 7.10
N TYR A 315 0.84 12.99 7.85
CA TYR A 315 0.85 13.00 9.31
C TYR A 315 1.67 14.16 9.90
N LYS A 316 0.98 15.22 10.34
CA LYS A 316 1.62 16.44 10.89
C LYS A 316 1.58 16.58 12.42
N LYS A 317 1.01 15.59 13.14
CA LYS A 317 0.77 15.71 14.59
C LYS A 317 2.03 15.54 15.44
N HIS A 318 2.93 14.65 15.04
CA HIS A 318 4.18 14.38 15.75
C HIS A 318 5.32 14.27 14.74
N LYS A 319 6.50 14.78 15.13
CA LYS A 319 7.74 14.59 14.36
C LYS A 319 8.21 13.15 14.50
N ASN A 320 8.94 12.67 13.49
CA ASN A 320 9.57 11.34 13.48
C ASN A 320 8.56 10.19 13.71
N ALA A 321 7.33 10.39 13.23
CA ALA A 321 6.26 9.42 13.30
C ALA A 321 6.31 8.52 12.07
N PHE A 322 6.10 7.22 12.27
CA PHE A 322 5.92 6.28 11.17
C PHE A 322 4.76 5.34 11.49
N VAL A 323 4.14 4.82 10.44
CA VAL A 323 3.05 3.86 10.51
C VAL A 323 3.60 2.47 10.31
N TYR A 324 3.20 1.54 11.16
CA TYR A 324 3.48 0.12 11.01
C TYR A 324 2.19 -0.61 10.66
N VAL A 325 2.06 -1.02 9.40
CA VAL A 325 0.91 -1.73 8.86
C VAL A 325 1.18 -3.22 8.95
N ARG A 326 0.28 -3.95 9.61
CA ARG A 326 0.38 -5.41 9.78
C ARG A 326 -0.62 -6.13 8.90
N GLN A 327 -0.48 -7.46 8.83
CA GLN A 327 -1.42 -8.33 8.13
C GLN A 327 -2.88 -7.98 8.47
N GLY A 328 -3.71 -7.81 7.43
CA GLY A 328 -5.12 -7.44 7.57
C GLY A 328 -5.37 -5.93 7.69
N GLY A 329 -4.40 -5.08 7.33
CA GLY A 329 -4.59 -3.62 7.31
C GLY A 329 -4.60 -2.98 8.70
N LEU A 330 -4.05 -3.67 9.71
CA LEU A 330 -3.99 -3.13 11.06
C LEU A 330 -2.83 -2.15 11.19
N GLU A 331 -3.15 -0.87 11.11
CA GLU A 331 -2.19 0.23 11.22
C GLU A 331 -1.90 0.62 12.67
N GLU A 332 -0.65 0.91 12.96
CA GLU A 332 -0.23 1.44 14.24
C GLU A 332 0.83 2.52 14.08
N VAL A 333 0.56 3.71 14.63
CA VAL A 333 1.50 4.83 14.60
C VAL A 333 2.50 4.68 15.75
N LEU A 334 3.78 4.73 15.41
CA LEU A 334 4.92 4.67 16.33
C LEU A 334 5.75 5.94 16.17
N LEU A 335 6.33 6.46 17.26
CA LEU A 335 7.21 7.62 17.21
C LEU A 335 8.63 7.22 17.62
N ALA A 336 9.61 7.65 16.85
CA ALA A 336 11.02 7.56 17.19
C ALA A 336 11.51 8.85 17.85
N ASP A 337 12.61 8.78 18.59
CA ASP A 337 13.15 9.94 19.31
C ASP A 337 13.74 11.00 18.37
N ASN A 338 14.29 10.58 17.23
CA ASN A 338 14.86 11.46 16.21
C ASN A 338 14.67 10.87 14.79
N GLU A 339 15.05 11.65 13.78
CA GLU A 339 14.90 11.30 12.36
C GLU A 339 15.77 10.09 11.97
N GLU A 340 17.00 10.01 12.49
CA GLU A 340 17.91 8.88 12.22
C GLU A 340 17.34 7.58 12.76
N GLU A 341 16.81 7.58 13.99
CA GLU A 341 16.15 6.43 14.61
C GLU A 341 14.88 6.04 13.86
N MET A 342 14.09 7.00 13.37
CA MET A 342 12.92 6.71 12.55
C MET A 342 13.33 5.95 11.28
N ASN A 343 14.31 6.48 10.54
CA ASN A 343 14.80 5.86 9.31
C ASN A 343 15.43 4.48 9.58
N ASP A 344 16.14 4.33 10.71
CA ASP A 344 16.72 3.05 11.10
C ASP A 344 15.66 2.00 11.46
N TRP A 345 14.62 2.39 12.19
CA TRP A 345 13.47 1.54 12.49
C TRP A 345 12.73 1.13 11.22
N LEU A 346 12.42 2.08 10.32
CA LEU A 346 11.79 1.81 9.02
C LEU A 346 12.60 0.78 8.21
N ALA A 347 13.89 1.04 8.03
CA ALA A 347 14.78 0.20 7.25
C ALA A 347 14.87 -1.22 7.81
N LYS A 348 15.08 -1.36 9.12
CA LYS A 348 15.21 -2.67 9.77
C LYS A 348 13.88 -3.43 9.84
N LEU A 349 12.75 -2.76 10.09
CA LEU A 349 11.43 -3.40 10.09
C LEU A 349 11.06 -3.93 8.70
N ASN A 350 11.24 -3.11 7.66
CA ASN A 350 10.97 -3.52 6.28
C ASN A 350 11.90 -4.65 5.82
N TYR A 351 13.18 -4.59 6.18
CA TYR A 351 14.12 -5.68 5.92
C TYR A 351 13.69 -6.98 6.60
N ALA A 352 13.32 -6.92 7.89
CA ALA A 352 12.83 -8.08 8.63
C ALA A 352 11.57 -8.68 7.98
N ALA A 353 10.63 -7.81 7.62
CA ALA A 353 9.35 -8.20 7.04
C ALA A 353 9.50 -8.84 5.66
N ALA A 354 10.40 -8.34 4.80
CA ALA A 354 10.65 -8.91 3.48
C ALA A 354 11.07 -10.39 3.55
N PHE A 355 12.03 -10.73 4.40
CA PHE A 355 12.45 -12.13 4.59
C PHE A 355 11.40 -12.96 5.32
N ARG A 356 10.72 -12.38 6.32
CA ARG A 356 9.69 -13.11 7.07
C ARG A 356 8.51 -13.49 6.19
N THR A 357 8.10 -12.60 5.29
CA THR A 357 6.95 -12.78 4.40
C THR A 357 7.27 -13.73 3.24
N THR A 358 8.45 -13.59 2.63
CA THR A 358 8.89 -14.49 1.54
C THR A 358 9.28 -15.89 2.03
N GLY A 359 9.53 -16.05 3.33
CA GLY A 359 10.01 -17.31 3.92
C GLY A 359 11.48 -17.60 3.63
N VAL A 360 12.19 -16.69 2.95
CA VAL A 360 13.61 -16.82 2.67
C VAL A 360 14.40 -16.68 3.98
N LYS A 361 15.31 -17.63 4.24
CA LYS A 361 16.21 -17.52 5.39
C LYS A 361 17.10 -16.29 5.23
N MET A 362 17.05 -15.37 6.20
CA MET A 362 17.89 -14.17 6.23
C MET A 362 19.38 -14.51 6.18
N ARG A 363 19.77 -15.61 6.84
CA ARG A 363 21.16 -16.11 6.87
C ARG A 363 21.28 -17.34 5.97
N GLY A 364 22.31 -17.35 5.12
CA GLY A 364 22.77 -18.57 4.46
C GLY A 364 23.33 -19.57 5.49
N VAL A 365 23.62 -20.80 5.05
CA VAL A 365 24.35 -21.78 5.86
C VAL A 365 25.84 -21.47 5.73
N ILE A 366 26.31 -20.48 6.50
CA ILE A 366 27.74 -20.14 6.58
C ILE A 366 28.17 -20.37 8.01
N GLY A 367 28.99 -21.40 8.23
CA GLY A 367 29.69 -21.66 9.48
C GLY A 367 28.79 -22.12 10.65
N GLY A 368 28.71 -23.45 10.85
CA GLY A 368 28.50 -24.08 12.16
C GLY A 368 27.17 -23.89 12.90
N ASN A 369 26.35 -22.89 12.60
CA ASN A 369 25.16 -22.57 13.41
C ASN A 369 23.86 -22.92 12.69
N TYR A 370 23.72 -24.20 12.35
CA TYR A 370 22.40 -24.82 12.18
C TYR A 370 21.79 -25.00 13.58
N ASP A 371 21.16 -23.95 14.11
CA ASP A 371 20.71 -23.86 15.53
C ASP A 371 19.69 -24.96 15.92
N GLY A 372 19.05 -25.63 14.95
CA GLY A 372 18.18 -26.77 15.22
C GLY A 372 18.90 -28.09 15.48
N GLN A 373 20.19 -28.19 15.14
CA GLN A 373 20.98 -29.43 15.23
C GLN A 373 22.28 -29.32 16.03
N SER A 374 22.78 -28.12 16.37
CA SER A 374 23.96 -28.01 17.26
C SER A 374 23.76 -28.76 18.59
N ARG A 375 22.51 -28.96 19.04
CA ARG A 375 22.16 -29.77 20.21
C ARG A 375 21.40 -31.08 19.88
N ARG A 376 21.00 -31.29 18.63
CA ARG A 376 20.42 -32.55 18.14
C ARG A 376 21.43 -33.20 17.19
N GLY A 377 22.57 -33.61 17.73
CA GLY A 377 23.37 -34.65 17.13
C GLY A 377 22.52 -35.93 17.08
N LEU A 378 21.69 -36.06 16.05
CA LEU A 378 21.17 -37.35 15.67
C LEU A 378 22.40 -38.14 15.23
N ARG A 379 22.85 -39.03 16.11
CA ARG A 379 23.93 -39.99 15.89
C ARG A 379 23.64 -40.70 14.57
N ARG A 380 24.23 -40.27 13.46
CA ARG A 380 24.60 -41.20 12.40
C ARG A 380 25.74 -42.01 13.00
N LEU A 381 25.45 -43.27 13.30
CA LEU A 381 26.34 -44.21 13.95
C LEU A 381 27.60 -44.55 13.12
N ASP A 382 27.80 -43.94 11.94
CA ASP A 382 28.80 -44.41 10.96
C ASP A 382 29.85 -43.36 10.55
N SER A 383 30.10 -42.29 11.32
CA SER A 383 31.29 -41.45 11.10
C SER A 383 32.18 -41.46 12.32
N ALA A 384 33.18 -42.36 12.30
CA ALA A 384 34.20 -42.52 13.32
C ALA A 384 35.19 -41.33 13.41
N ASP A 385 35.14 -40.35 12.50
CA ASP A 385 36.23 -39.37 12.33
C ASP A 385 35.98 -37.96 12.91
N ALA A 386 34.90 -37.72 13.65
CA ALA A 386 34.52 -36.34 14.04
C ALA A 386 34.81 -35.93 15.50
N ALA A 387 35.42 -36.79 16.31
CA ALA A 387 35.72 -36.50 17.72
C ALA A 387 37.23 -36.60 18.01
N THR A 388 37.91 -35.46 18.11
CA THR A 388 39.30 -35.43 18.61
C THR A 388 39.27 -35.44 20.14
N LEU A 389 39.83 -36.49 20.74
CA LEU A 389 40.07 -36.57 22.19
C LEU A 389 41.31 -35.74 22.53
N ILE A 390 41.13 -34.67 23.30
CA ILE A 390 42.24 -33.87 23.83
C ILE A 390 42.41 -34.24 25.31
N GLN A 391 43.59 -34.72 25.69
CA GLN A 391 43.93 -34.93 27.10
C GLN A 391 44.17 -33.58 27.77
N THR A 392 43.32 -33.25 28.74
CA THR A 392 43.53 -32.12 29.65
C THR A 392 43.95 -32.64 31.03
N PRO A 393 44.53 -31.81 31.91
CA PRO A 393 44.94 -32.22 33.26
C PRO A 393 43.80 -32.80 34.12
N THR A 394 42.54 -32.57 33.74
CA THR A 394 41.33 -33.06 34.40
C THR A 394 40.67 -34.24 33.67
N GLY A 395 41.31 -34.81 32.64
CA GLY A 395 40.81 -35.96 31.88
C GLY A 395 40.66 -35.71 30.36
N PRO A 396 40.32 -36.75 29.58
CA PRO A 396 40.13 -36.62 28.15
C PRO A 396 38.80 -35.91 27.82
N VAL A 397 38.88 -34.80 27.07
CA VAL A 397 37.71 -34.06 26.56
C VAL A 397 37.54 -34.35 25.08
N SER A 398 36.36 -34.84 24.70
CA SER A 398 35.97 -35.07 23.30
C SER A 398 35.49 -33.76 22.66
N ILE A 399 36.17 -33.28 21.62
CA ILE A 399 35.72 -32.12 20.83
C ILE A 399 35.14 -32.63 19.51
N ALA A 400 33.82 -32.58 19.40
CA ALA A 400 33.12 -32.89 18.15
C ALA A 400 33.12 -31.67 17.21
N ARG A 401 33.90 -31.73 16.11
CA ARG A 401 33.92 -30.67 15.09
C ARG A 401 33.03 -31.08 13.91
N SER A 402 31.75 -30.76 13.97
CA SER A 402 30.85 -30.90 12.80
C SER A 402 31.12 -29.75 11.82
N ARG A 403 32.18 -29.83 11.02
CA ARG A 403 32.42 -28.90 9.91
C ARG A 403 31.47 -29.23 8.77
N ILE A 404 30.69 -28.24 8.34
CA ILE A 404 29.87 -28.34 7.12
C ILE A 404 30.84 -28.41 5.94
N ASP A 405 30.65 -29.40 5.05
CA ASP A 405 31.43 -29.53 3.81
C ASP A 405 31.31 -28.25 2.97
N HIS A 406 32.42 -27.76 2.42
CA HIS A 406 32.47 -26.51 1.64
C HIS A 406 31.53 -26.60 0.43
N LYS A 407 31.48 -27.76 -0.22
CA LYS A 407 30.58 -28.02 -1.35
C LYS A 407 29.12 -27.94 -0.92
N MET A 408 28.77 -28.52 0.23
CA MET A 408 27.42 -28.42 0.77
C MET A 408 27.03 -26.97 1.11
N ALA A 409 27.97 -26.16 1.62
CA ALA A 409 27.72 -24.74 1.88
C ALA A 409 27.50 -23.93 0.59
N GLU A 410 28.26 -24.22 -0.46
CA GLU A 410 28.07 -23.64 -1.80
C GLU A 410 26.70 -24.02 -2.39
N ASP A 411 26.34 -25.31 -2.35
CA ASP A 411 25.06 -25.81 -2.85
C ASP A 411 23.88 -25.15 -2.13
N ILE A 412 23.95 -24.98 -0.80
CA ILE A 412 22.91 -24.29 -0.03
C ILE A 412 22.85 -22.79 -0.38
N SER A 413 23.99 -22.15 -0.61
CA SER A 413 24.06 -20.75 -1.02
C SER A 413 23.44 -20.55 -2.42
N ALA A 414 23.73 -21.46 -3.35
CA ALA A 414 23.15 -21.49 -4.69
C ALA A 414 21.64 -21.70 -4.64
N ALA A 415 21.17 -22.73 -3.93
CA ALA A 415 19.74 -22.98 -3.76
C ALA A 415 18.99 -21.79 -3.13
N ARG A 416 19.57 -21.14 -2.12
CA ARG A 416 19.01 -19.91 -1.53
C ARG A 416 18.91 -18.78 -2.55
N ARG A 417 19.92 -18.61 -3.41
CA ARG A 417 19.93 -17.60 -4.48
C ARG A 417 18.80 -17.85 -5.47
N ASP A 418 18.57 -19.09 -5.86
CA ASP A 418 17.51 -19.44 -6.80
C ASP A 418 16.13 -19.22 -6.20
N VAL A 419 15.91 -19.60 -4.94
CA VAL A 419 14.68 -19.27 -4.21
C VAL A 419 14.46 -17.76 -4.11
N MET A 420 15.51 -16.98 -3.83
CA MET A 420 15.40 -15.51 -3.81
C MET A 420 15.00 -14.95 -5.17
N LYS A 421 15.63 -15.41 -6.27
CA LYS A 421 15.29 -14.97 -7.62
C LYS A 421 13.83 -15.29 -7.96
N GLN A 422 13.37 -16.51 -7.64
CA GLN A 422 11.98 -16.91 -7.84
C GLN A 422 11.03 -15.99 -7.06
N LYS A 423 11.31 -15.75 -5.77
CA LYS A 423 10.46 -14.90 -4.93
C LYS A 423 10.44 -13.43 -5.36
N ILE A 424 11.54 -12.93 -5.91
CA ILE A 424 11.59 -11.58 -6.50
C ILE A 424 10.70 -11.54 -7.75
N ALA A 425 10.81 -12.53 -8.65
CA ALA A 425 9.97 -12.57 -9.85
C ALA A 425 8.47 -12.66 -9.52
N GLU A 426 8.08 -13.51 -8.56
CA GLU A 426 6.70 -13.60 -8.07
C GLU A 426 6.20 -12.27 -7.47
N ALA A 427 7.06 -11.56 -6.73
CA ALA A 427 6.72 -10.27 -6.15
C ALA A 427 6.61 -9.17 -7.22
N ASP A 428 7.51 -9.14 -8.21
CA ASP A 428 7.50 -8.18 -9.32
C ASP A 428 6.22 -8.34 -10.15
N GLU A 429 5.79 -9.57 -10.44
CA GLU A 429 4.53 -9.84 -11.14
C GLU A 429 3.33 -9.32 -10.34
N HIS A 430 3.28 -9.59 -9.03
CA HIS A 430 2.21 -9.12 -8.18
C HIS A 430 2.19 -7.59 -8.05
N VAL A 431 3.35 -6.94 -7.94
CA VAL A 431 3.45 -5.47 -7.92
C VAL A 431 2.93 -4.88 -9.23
N GLN A 432 3.29 -5.47 -10.38
CA GLN A 432 2.78 -5.02 -11.68
C GLN A 432 1.26 -5.16 -11.79
N GLU A 433 0.69 -6.24 -11.27
CA GLU A 433 -0.76 -6.44 -11.24
C GLU A 433 -1.47 -5.37 -10.40
N ILE A 434 -1.00 -5.15 -9.16
CA ILE A 434 -1.57 -4.14 -8.25
C ILE A 434 -1.37 -2.72 -8.81
N GLN A 435 -0.23 -2.43 -9.45
CA GLN A 435 -0.01 -1.15 -10.12
C GLN A 435 -1.02 -0.89 -11.26
N LYS A 436 -1.34 -1.91 -12.07
CA LYS A 436 -2.37 -1.79 -13.11
C LYS A 436 -3.75 -1.54 -12.50
N GLN A 437 -4.09 -2.22 -11.41
CA GLN A 437 -5.35 -2.00 -10.69
C GLN A 437 -5.43 -0.59 -10.11
N LEU A 438 -4.36 -0.11 -9.46
CA LEU A 438 -4.26 1.25 -8.93
C LEU A 438 -4.39 2.29 -10.04
N GLU A 439 -3.67 2.12 -11.16
CA GLU A 439 -3.77 3.05 -12.29
C GLU A 439 -5.19 3.10 -12.86
N HIS A 440 -5.87 1.96 -12.94
CA HIS A 440 -7.27 1.89 -13.34
C HIS A 440 -8.21 2.62 -12.37
N GLN A 441 -8.02 2.45 -11.06
CA GLN A 441 -8.79 3.21 -10.04
C GLN A 441 -8.49 4.71 -10.12
N LEU A 442 -7.23 5.11 -10.27
CA LEU A 442 -6.83 6.53 -10.38
C LEU A 442 -7.41 7.19 -11.63
N ARG A 443 -7.46 6.50 -12.78
CA ARG A 443 -8.15 7.00 -13.98
C ARG A 443 -9.62 7.26 -13.70
N ASN A 444 -10.32 6.30 -13.10
CA ASN A 444 -11.73 6.44 -12.74
C ASN A 444 -11.96 7.55 -11.70
N ALA A 445 -11.07 7.73 -10.73
CA ALA A 445 -11.12 8.84 -9.81
C ALA A 445 -10.98 10.21 -10.51
N ARG A 446 -10.05 10.32 -11.46
CA ARG A 446 -9.89 11.54 -12.27
C ARG A 446 -11.12 11.83 -13.12
N HIS A 447 -11.78 10.79 -13.66
CA HIS A 447 -13.07 10.95 -14.32
C HIS A 447 -14.10 11.60 -13.39
N LEU A 448 -14.30 11.04 -12.20
CA LEU A 448 -15.27 11.56 -11.23
C LEU A 448 -15.02 13.03 -10.87
N LEU A 449 -13.76 13.44 -10.75
CA LEU A 449 -13.37 14.82 -10.43
C LEU A 449 -13.77 15.86 -11.49
N ILE A 450 -13.88 15.45 -12.75
CA ILE A 450 -14.15 16.37 -13.86
C ILE A 450 -15.60 16.31 -14.38
N LEU A 451 -16.38 15.31 -13.94
CA LEU A 451 -17.78 15.15 -14.34
C LEU A 451 -18.62 16.36 -13.91
N ALA A 452 -19.50 16.79 -14.81
CA ALA A 452 -20.47 17.86 -14.58
C ALA A 452 -21.90 17.30 -14.65
N PRO A 453 -22.34 16.54 -13.63
CA PRO A 453 -23.71 16.02 -13.55
C PRO A 453 -24.75 17.15 -13.49
N ILE A 454 -25.66 17.18 -14.47
CA ILE A 454 -26.67 18.24 -14.57
C ILE A 454 -27.75 18.05 -13.50
N GLN A 455 -28.19 16.81 -13.31
CA GLN A 455 -29.29 16.48 -12.38
C GLN A 455 -28.78 16.41 -10.92
N PRO A 456 -29.53 16.95 -9.94
CA PRO A 456 -29.18 16.85 -8.52
C PRO A 456 -29.02 15.40 -8.01
N ARG A 457 -29.88 14.48 -8.47
CA ARG A 457 -29.83 13.07 -8.07
C ARG A 457 -28.54 12.39 -8.52
N THR A 458 -28.10 12.64 -9.75
CA THR A 458 -26.84 12.12 -10.29
C THR A 458 -25.64 12.65 -9.49
N ARG A 459 -25.68 13.92 -9.04
CA ARG A 459 -24.65 14.49 -8.14
C ARG A 459 -24.50 13.72 -6.83
N GLU A 460 -25.62 13.39 -6.18
CA GLU A 460 -25.61 12.61 -4.93
C GLU A 460 -25.09 11.18 -5.13
N GLN A 461 -25.44 10.56 -6.26
CA GLN A 461 -24.93 9.23 -6.63
C GLN A 461 -23.41 9.24 -6.82
N LEU A 462 -22.86 10.25 -7.50
CA LEU A 462 -21.41 10.37 -7.68
C LEU A 462 -20.65 10.64 -6.38
N LEU A 463 -21.23 11.42 -5.45
CA LEU A 463 -20.66 11.59 -4.11
C LEU A 463 -20.56 10.24 -3.37
N SER A 464 -21.62 9.44 -3.47
CA SER A 464 -21.66 8.10 -2.88
C SER A 464 -20.66 7.15 -3.55
N ALA A 465 -20.47 7.27 -4.87
CA ALA A 465 -19.50 6.51 -5.64
C ALA A 465 -18.05 6.83 -5.24
N ALA A 466 -17.73 8.12 -5.14
CA ALA A 466 -16.42 8.58 -4.68
C ALA A 466 -16.08 8.06 -3.28
N ALA A 467 -17.05 8.08 -2.36
CA ALA A 467 -16.87 7.52 -1.01
C ALA A 467 -16.61 6.01 -1.02
N ARG A 468 -17.22 5.24 -1.95
CA ARG A 468 -16.94 3.81 -2.11
C ARG A 468 -15.52 3.57 -2.62
N ILE A 469 -15.04 4.37 -3.57
CA ILE A 469 -13.69 4.25 -4.13
C ILE A 469 -12.64 4.57 -3.07
N SER A 470 -12.86 5.57 -2.22
CA SER A 470 -11.95 5.89 -1.13
C SER A 470 -11.90 4.82 -0.03
N ALA A 471 -12.91 3.95 0.05
CA ALA A 471 -12.96 2.86 1.04
C ALA A 471 -12.36 1.55 0.52
N GLN A 472 -12.05 1.46 -0.77
CA GLN A 472 -11.39 0.32 -1.43
C GLN A 472 -9.88 0.53 -1.40
#